data_AF-A0A1Q2YWG6-F1
#
_entry.id   AF-A0A1Q2YWG6-F1
#
_cell.length_a   1.000
_cell.length_b   1.000
_cell.length_c   1.000
_cell.angle_alpha   90.00
_cell.angle_beta   90.00
_cell.angle_gamma   90.00
#
_symmetry.space_group_name_H-M   'P 1'
#
loop_
_entity.id
_entity.type
_entity.pdbx_description
1 polymer ?
#
loop_
_entity_poly.entity_id
_entity_poly.type
_entity_poly.pdbx_seq_one_letter_code
_entity_poly.pdbx_strand_id
1 'polypeptide(L)'
;MSLKPKSMERRWIILVQDGRHVTMGRAAPPSEAEVEAAAAALAAQGLAAWLATLDGNYWSRRRVALAPVQMLGDGATMDWSAAITAFEAARQRALRPL
;
A
#
# COMPACT_ATOMS: atom_id res chain seq x y z
N MET A 1 21.70 7.78 26.67
CA MET A 1 20.27 7.93 26.29
C MET A 1 20.10 7.41 24.88
N SER A 2 19.53 6.23 24.71
CA SER A 2 19.25 5.68 23.37
C SER A 2 17.99 6.34 22.85
N LEU A 3 18.12 7.19 21.82
CA LEU A 3 16.97 7.70 21.07
C LEU A 3 16.30 6.49 20.42
N LYS A 4 15.26 5.94 21.07
CA LYS A 4 14.35 5.03 20.37
C LYS A 4 13.87 5.80 19.12
N PRO A 5 14.12 5.31 17.90
CA PRO A 5 13.62 5.99 16.72
C PRO A 5 12.12 6.13 16.90
N LYS A 6 11.61 7.35 16.74
CA LYS A 6 10.17 7.63 16.76
C LYS A 6 9.53 6.68 15.76
N SER A 7 8.84 5.66 16.25
CA SER A 7 8.21 4.64 15.40
C SER A 7 7.33 5.37 14.40
N MET A 8 7.81 5.46 13.16
CA MET A 8 7.00 5.98 12.08
C MET A 8 5.87 4.97 11.90
N GLU A 9 4.65 5.48 11.85
CA GLU A 9 3.48 4.64 11.65
C GLU A 9 3.67 3.79 10.40
N ARG A 10 3.61 2.46 10.54
CA ARG A 10 3.58 1.51 9.42
C ARG A 10 2.15 1.06 9.17
N ARG A 11 1.77 0.97 7.90
CA ARG A 11 0.53 0.30 7.45
C ARG A 11 0.87 -0.78 6.44
N TRP A 12 0.07 -1.82 6.44
CA TRP A 12 0.03 -2.83 5.38
C TRP A 12 -1.10 -2.46 4.44
N ILE A 13 -0.79 -2.36 3.15
CA ILE A 13 -1.75 -1.99 2.14
C ILE A 13 -1.72 -2.98 0.98
N ILE A 14 -2.87 -3.11 0.32
CA ILE A 14 -2.93 -3.62 -1.05
C ILE A 14 -2.92 -2.39 -1.95
N LEU A 15 -2.00 -2.35 -2.92
CA LEU A 15 -1.84 -1.26 -3.87
C LEU A 15 -2.03 -1.77 -5.30
N VAL A 16 -3.00 -1.20 -6.02
CA VAL A 16 -3.23 -1.44 -7.45
C VAL A 16 -2.38 -0.45 -8.28
N GLN A 17 -2.00 -0.81 -9.50
CA GLN A 17 -1.16 0.04 -10.37
C GLN A 17 -1.76 1.43 -10.64
N ASP A 18 -3.08 1.59 -10.59
CA ASP A 18 -3.75 2.87 -10.75
C ASP A 18 -3.76 3.74 -9.48
N GLY A 19 -3.08 3.32 -8.41
CA GLY A 19 -2.96 4.06 -7.16
C GLY A 19 -4.08 3.82 -6.16
N ARG A 20 -5.14 3.09 -6.54
CA ARG A 20 -6.16 2.64 -5.58
C ARG A 20 -5.52 1.70 -4.56
N HIS A 21 -5.89 1.89 -3.31
CA HIS A 21 -5.34 1.09 -2.22
C HIS A 21 -6.33 0.87 -1.10
N VAL A 22 -6.15 -0.24 -0.38
CA VAL A 22 -6.88 -0.55 0.86
C VAL A 22 -5.89 -0.86 1.96
N THR A 23 -6.21 -0.47 3.20
CA THR A 23 -5.38 -0.79 4.37
C THR A 23 -5.81 -2.12 4.96
N MET A 24 -4.88 -3.06 5.07
CA MET A 24 -5.08 -4.35 5.73
C MET A 24 -4.85 -4.28 7.23
N GLY A 25 -3.98 -3.38 7.70
CA GLY A 25 -3.69 -3.25 9.12
C GLY A 25 -2.52 -2.32 9.41
N ARG A 26 -2.26 -2.08 10.71
CA ARG A 26 -1.18 -1.19 11.18
C ARG A 26 -0.21 -1.83 12.18
N ALA A 27 -0.63 -2.90 12.86
CA ALA A 27 0.11 -3.48 13.98
C ALA A 27 1.06 -4.60 13.56
N ALA A 28 0.58 -5.53 12.73
CA ALA A 28 1.30 -6.73 12.32
C ALA A 28 1.17 -6.95 10.80
N PRO A 29 2.10 -7.71 10.18
CA PRO A 29 1.90 -8.23 8.83
C PRO A 29 0.58 -9.01 8.73
N PRO A 30 -0.15 -8.90 7.61
CA PRO A 30 -1.29 -9.77 7.35
C PRO A 30 -0.87 -11.23 7.38
N SER A 31 -1.76 -12.09 7.88
CA SER A 31 -1.61 -13.53 7.79
C SER A 31 -1.68 -14.01 6.34
N GLU A 32 -1.15 -15.21 6.10
CA GLU A 32 -1.23 -15.86 4.79
C GLU A 32 -2.68 -16.00 4.30
N ALA A 33 -3.60 -16.38 5.19
CA ALA A 33 -5.03 -16.49 4.85
C ALA A 33 -5.64 -15.13 4.43
N GLU A 34 -5.27 -14.02 5.09
CA GLU A 34 -5.74 -12.68 4.68
C GLU A 34 -5.15 -12.26 3.32
N VAL A 35 -3.89 -12.63 3.07
CA VAL A 35 -3.22 -12.43 1.78
C VAL A 35 -3.91 -13.21 0.66
N GLU A 36 -4.21 -14.49 0.88
CA GLU A 36 -4.86 -15.35 -0.10
C GLU A 36 -6.28 -14.87 -0.40
N ALA A 37 -7.05 -14.50 0.63
CA ALA A 37 -8.37 -13.93 0.47
C ALA A 37 -8.34 -12.63 -0.35
N ALA A 38 -7.34 -11.77 -0.10
CA ALA A 38 -7.12 -10.56 -0.88
C ALA A 38 -6.77 -10.87 -2.35
N ALA A 39 -5.87 -11.83 -2.59
CA ALA A 39 -5.49 -12.26 -3.93
C ALA A 39 -6.70 -12.83 -4.71
N ALA A 40 -7.50 -13.68 -4.07
CA ALA A 40 -8.72 -14.22 -4.66
C ALA A 40 -9.75 -13.13 -5.00
N ALA A 41 -9.94 -12.14 -4.12
CA ALA A 41 -10.84 -11.02 -4.35
C ALA A 41 -10.38 -10.11 -5.50
N LEU A 42 -9.07 -9.92 -5.68
CA LEU A 42 -8.50 -9.21 -6.81
C LEU A 42 -8.68 -9.99 -8.12
N ALA A 43 -8.39 -11.29 -8.10
CA ALA A 43 -8.54 -12.16 -9.26
C ALA A 43 -10.00 -12.23 -9.74
N ALA A 44 -10.97 -12.29 -8.82
CA ALA A 44 -12.40 -12.23 -9.14
C ALA A 44 -12.82 -10.93 -9.86
N GLN A 45 -12.02 -9.87 -9.75
CA GLN A 45 -12.22 -8.58 -10.42
C GLN A 45 -11.32 -8.41 -11.65
N GLY A 46 -10.53 -9.42 -12.02
CA GLY A 46 -9.54 -9.32 -13.09
C GLY A 46 -8.42 -8.32 -12.78
N LEU A 47 -8.12 -8.11 -11.49
CA LEU A 47 -7.09 -7.18 -11.03
C LEU A 47 -5.88 -7.93 -10.48
N ALA A 48 -4.74 -7.28 -10.57
CA ALA A 48 -3.52 -7.63 -9.85
C ALA A 48 -3.07 -6.43 -9.00
N ALA A 49 -2.35 -6.70 -7.92
CA ALA A 49 -1.91 -5.69 -6.97
C ALA A 49 -0.60 -6.10 -6.28
N TRP A 50 -0.06 -5.21 -5.45
CA TRP A 50 0.98 -5.56 -4.48
C TRP A 50 0.42 -5.54 -3.07
N LEU A 51 0.80 -6.52 -2.26
CA LEU A 51 0.92 -6.27 -0.83
C LEU A 51 2.17 -5.39 -0.62
N ALA A 52 2.00 -4.28 0.08
CA ALA A 52 3.06 -3.31 0.32
C ALA A 52 3.02 -2.76 1.75
N THR A 53 4.16 -2.30 2.24
CA THR A 53 4.22 -1.48 3.45
C THR A 53 4.18 0.00 3.10
N LEU A 54 3.43 0.77 3.88
CA LEU A 54 3.42 2.23 3.88
C LEU A 54 3.98 2.73 5.20
N ASP A 55 5.13 3.38 5.15
CA ASP A 55 5.77 4.01 6.30
C ASP A 55 5.56 5.53 6.29
N GLY A 56 5.01 6.04 7.38
CA GLY A 56 4.69 7.45 7.57
C GLY A 56 3.19 7.72 7.75
N ASN A 57 2.88 8.97 8.07
CA ASN A 57 1.50 9.39 8.30
C ASN A 57 0.80 9.66 6.96
N TYR A 58 -0.15 8.79 6.58
CA TYR A 58 -0.95 8.92 5.35
C TYR A 58 -1.68 10.27 5.24
N TRP A 59 -2.11 10.88 6.34
CA TRP A 59 -2.82 12.16 6.31
C TRP A 59 -1.92 13.39 6.41
N SER A 60 -0.61 13.19 6.55
CA SER A 60 0.36 14.28 6.60
C SER A 60 0.73 14.76 5.19
N ARG A 61 1.04 16.05 5.02
CA ARG A 61 1.66 16.52 3.76
C ARG A 61 3.08 16.02 3.53
N ARG A 62 3.70 15.37 4.53
CA ARG A 62 5.02 14.74 4.39
C ARG A 62 4.94 13.53 3.47
N ARG A 63 6.08 13.19 2.87
CA ARG A 63 6.25 11.95 2.08
C ARG A 63 6.03 10.73 2.96
N VAL A 64 5.50 9.69 2.35
CA VAL A 64 5.44 8.32 2.88
C VAL A 64 6.37 7.45 2.05
N ALA A 65 6.93 6.41 2.64
CA ALA A 65 7.71 5.42 1.90
C ALA A 65 6.82 4.20 1.62
N LEU A 66 6.83 3.75 0.37
CA LEU A 66 6.18 2.51 -0.06
C LEU A 66 7.24 1.48 -0.41
N ALA A 67 7.07 0.25 0.08
CA ALA A 67 7.90 -0.88 -0.31
C ALA A 67 7.02 -2.07 -0.71
N PRO A 68 7.23 -2.67 -1.90
CA PRO A 68 6.50 -3.85 -2.31
C PRO A 68 7.00 -5.05 -1.50
N VAL A 69 6.08 -5.88 -1.03
CA VAL A 69 6.38 -7.11 -0.27
C VAL A 69 6.18 -8.32 -1.16
N GLN A 70 5.04 -8.40 -1.84
CA GLN A 70 4.72 -9.47 -2.78
C GLN A 70 3.64 -9.02 -3.76
N MET A 71 3.63 -9.64 -4.94
CA MET A 71 2.59 -9.45 -5.94
C MET A 71 1.41 -10.39 -5.67
N LEU A 72 0.20 -9.90 -5.88
CA LEU A 72 -1.06 -10.62 -5.72
C LEU A 72 -1.75 -10.71 -7.10
N GLY A 73 -2.02 -11.94 -7.56
CA GLY A 73 -2.57 -12.19 -8.89
C GLY A 73 -1.52 -12.22 -10.00
N ASP A 74 -1.98 -12.35 -11.25
CA ASP A 74 -1.11 -12.38 -12.44
C ASP A 74 -0.77 -10.96 -12.89
N GLY A 75 0.33 -10.43 -12.34
CA GLY A 75 0.80 -9.07 -12.54
C GLY A 75 2.06 -8.96 -13.40
N ALA A 76 2.29 -9.89 -14.33
CA ALA A 76 3.54 -9.97 -15.11
C ALA A 76 3.94 -8.66 -15.83
N THR A 77 2.98 -7.78 -16.12
CA THR A 77 3.18 -6.49 -16.79
C THR A 77 3.10 -5.28 -15.85
N MET A 78 2.95 -5.50 -14.54
CA MET A 78 2.73 -4.42 -13.60
C MET A 78 3.98 -3.56 -13.37
N ASP A 79 3.79 -2.24 -13.31
CA ASP A 79 4.85 -1.27 -13.04
C ASP A 79 4.70 -0.65 -11.65
N TRP A 80 5.61 -1.02 -10.75
CA TRP A 80 5.65 -0.52 -9.37
C TRP A 80 5.88 1.00 -9.29
N SER A 81 6.69 1.57 -10.19
CA SER A 81 6.96 3.01 -10.24
C SER A 81 5.72 3.78 -10.65
N ALA A 82 4.97 3.25 -11.64
CA ALA A 82 3.68 3.81 -12.03
C ALA A 82 2.67 3.76 -10.87
N ALA A 83 2.64 2.67 -10.11
CA ALA A 83 1.77 2.51 -8.94
C ALA A 83 2.06 3.53 -7.84
N ILE A 84 3.34 3.77 -7.51
CA ILE A 84 3.75 4.81 -6.56
C ILE A 84 3.28 6.18 -7.04
N THR A 85 3.53 6.51 -8.31
CA THR A 85 3.15 7.80 -8.90
C THR A 85 1.65 8.03 -8.80
N ALA A 86 0.85 7.02 -9.16
CA ALA A 86 -0.60 7.09 -9.12
C ALA A 86 -1.13 7.18 -7.68
N PHE A 87 -0.54 6.42 -6.75
CA PHE A 87 -0.85 6.49 -5.32
C PHE A 87 -0.60 7.90 -4.76
N GLU A 88 0.56 8.49 -5.06
CA GLU A 88 0.90 9.83 -4.59
C GLU A 88 -0.07 10.88 -5.14
N ALA A 89 -0.44 10.78 -6.42
CA ALA A 89 -1.43 11.66 -7.03
C ALA A 89 -2.81 11.53 -6.36
N ALA A 90 -3.29 10.30 -6.12
CA ALA A 90 -4.55 10.05 -5.43
C ALA A 90 -4.53 10.59 -3.99
N ARG A 91 -3.44 10.34 -3.25
CA ARG A 91 -3.25 10.84 -1.89
C ARG A 91 -3.19 12.37 -1.84
N GLN A 92 -2.48 13.01 -2.77
CA GLN A 92 -2.43 14.48 -2.85
C GLN A 92 -3.82 15.08 -3.10
N ARG A 93 -4.64 14.46 -3.94
CA ARG A 93 -6.04 14.87 -4.15
C ARG A 93 -6.85 14.76 -2.85
N ALA A 94 -6.70 13.67 -2.11
CA ALA A 94 -7.38 13.46 -0.82
C ALA A 94 -6.93 14.43 0.29
N LEU A 95 -5.73 15.02 0.18
CA LEU A 95 -5.19 15.99 1.14
C LEU A 95 -5.53 17.45 0.83
N ARG A 96 -6.21 17.74 -0.30
CA ARG A 96 -6.64 19.09 -0.63
C ARG A 96 -7.81 19.51 0.27
N PRO A 97 -7.80 20.72 0.83
CA PRO A 97 -9.00 21.28 1.45
C PRO A 97 -10.12 21.37 0.40
N LEU A 98 -11.36 21.12 0.84
CA LEU A 98 -12.57 21.36 0.04
C LEU A 98 -12.73 22.85 -0.28
#